data_AF-A0A0A0EID4-F1
#
_entry.id   AF-A0A0A0EID4-F1
#
_cell.length_a   1.000
_cell.length_b   1.000
_cell.length_c   1.000
_cell.angle_alpha   90.00
_cell.angle_beta   90.00
_cell.angle_gamma   90.00
#
_symmetry.space_group_name_H-M   'P 1'
#
loop_
_entity.id
_entity.type
_entity.pdbx_description
1 polymer ?
#
loop_
_entity_poly.entity_id
_entity_poly.type
_entity_poly.pdbx_seq_one_letter_code
_entity_poly.pdbx_strand_id
1 'polypeptide(L)'
;MTPTKVAALLTFLATPFAGHAQDGPAFDCAKAESSAEKLVCDDPALAALDRRLADRFAAAMSVAKGLDAGANEAEDLLRATQRGWIKGRDECWKDPDLRVCVERQYLQREGQLVAQFMLEDPRETQEWFCGDNARSVTITTFDTELPAIRVEEGDSVYVGSLRSVDTPGDYFVAFWGAISFDGTTARIEDNYGEKAGCRIAG
;
A
#
# COMPACT_ATOMS: atom_id res chain seq x y z
N MET A 1 24.97 45.86 -59.99
CA MET A 1 24.06 44.74 -59.69
C MET A 1 24.62 43.98 -58.49
N THR A 2 24.05 44.18 -57.30
CA THR A 2 24.44 43.50 -56.06
C THR A 2 23.16 43.00 -55.40
N PRO A 3 22.96 41.68 -55.20
CA PRO A 3 21.81 41.21 -54.45
C PRO A 3 22.14 41.13 -52.96
N THR A 4 21.35 41.86 -52.19
CA THR A 4 21.26 41.82 -50.72
C THR A 4 20.85 40.41 -50.28
N LYS A 5 21.65 39.75 -49.43
CA LYS A 5 21.28 38.49 -48.79
C LYS A 5 20.50 38.79 -47.51
N VAL A 6 19.21 38.44 -47.49
CA VAL A 6 18.34 38.51 -46.31
C VAL A 6 18.69 37.33 -45.38
N ALA A 7 19.08 37.62 -44.15
CA ALA A 7 19.27 36.61 -43.11
C ALA A 7 17.89 36.25 -42.51
N ALA A 8 17.47 34.99 -42.67
CA ALA A 8 16.26 34.46 -42.06
C ALA A 8 16.55 34.04 -40.61
N LEU A 9 15.88 34.69 -39.66
CA LEU A 9 15.93 34.37 -38.23
C LEU A 9 14.92 33.24 -37.96
N LEU A 10 15.40 32.05 -37.59
CA LEU A 10 14.59 30.91 -37.19
C LEU A 10 14.23 31.03 -35.71
N THR A 11 13.00 31.45 -35.42
CA THR A 11 12.45 31.50 -34.07
C THR A 11 11.94 30.11 -33.67
N PHE A 12 12.63 29.44 -32.74
CA PHE A 12 12.15 28.21 -32.09
C PHE A 12 10.99 28.57 -31.15
N LEU A 13 9.75 28.23 -31.54
CA LEU A 13 8.59 28.25 -30.66
C LEU A 13 8.69 27.05 -29.70
N ALA A 14 9.22 27.29 -28.51
CA ALA A 14 9.10 26.36 -27.40
C ALA A 14 7.64 26.39 -26.89
N THR A 15 6.82 25.44 -27.34
CA THR A 15 5.50 25.19 -26.75
C THR A 15 5.68 24.56 -25.36
N PRO A 16 5.24 25.21 -24.27
CA PRO A 16 5.23 24.57 -22.97
C PRO A 16 4.23 23.41 -23.00
N PHE A 17 4.71 22.20 -22.79
CA PHE A 17 3.85 21.07 -22.41
C PHE A 17 3.29 21.39 -21.03
N ALA A 18 2.10 21.99 -20.98
CA ALA A 18 1.29 21.95 -19.78
C ALA A 18 0.81 20.50 -19.62
N GLY A 19 1.52 19.72 -18.81
CA GLY A 19 0.99 18.46 -18.31
C GLY A 19 -0.25 18.80 -17.48
N HIS A 20 -1.43 18.45 -17.96
CA HIS A 20 -2.63 18.49 -17.13
C HIS A 20 -2.37 17.57 -15.93
N ALA A 21 -2.33 18.13 -14.73
CA ALA A 21 -2.46 17.34 -13.53
C ALA A 21 -3.78 16.55 -13.67
N GLN A 22 -3.76 15.25 -13.37
CA GLN A 22 -4.99 14.49 -13.26
C GLN A 22 -5.80 15.08 -12.09
N ASP A 23 -6.85 15.84 -12.43
CA ASP A 23 -7.66 16.58 -11.47
C ASP A 23 -8.60 15.69 -10.63
N GLY A 24 -8.60 14.37 -10.83
CA GLY A 24 -9.49 13.42 -10.14
C GLY A 24 -8.88 12.03 -9.89
N PRO A 25 -9.61 11.15 -9.19
CA PRO A 25 -9.17 9.78 -8.90
C PRO A 25 -9.04 8.92 -10.17
N ALA A 26 -8.53 7.70 -10.04
CA ALA A 26 -8.38 6.74 -11.12
C ALA A 26 -9.71 6.14 -11.60
N PHE A 27 -10.82 6.37 -10.89
CA PHE A 27 -12.17 5.99 -11.29
C PHE A 27 -13.00 7.17 -11.80
N ASP A 28 -14.09 6.86 -12.49
CA ASP A 28 -15.02 7.87 -13.04
C ASP A 28 -15.94 8.43 -11.96
N CYS A 29 -15.71 9.69 -11.55
CA CYS A 29 -16.52 10.38 -10.55
C CYS A 29 -18.00 10.51 -10.91
N ALA A 30 -18.37 10.46 -12.20
CA ALA A 30 -19.78 10.45 -12.59
C ALA A 30 -20.51 9.15 -12.18
N LYS A 31 -19.77 8.11 -11.79
CA LYS A 31 -20.28 6.81 -11.32
C LYS A 31 -20.11 6.62 -9.81
N ALA A 32 -19.68 7.65 -9.08
CA ALA A 32 -19.51 7.56 -7.63
C ALA A 32 -20.88 7.39 -6.94
N GLU A 33 -21.05 6.29 -6.20
CA GLU A 33 -22.28 5.97 -5.49
C GLU A 33 -22.11 6.16 -3.98
N SER A 34 -20.99 5.66 -3.43
CA SER A 34 -20.73 5.65 -1.99
C SER A 34 -20.34 7.04 -1.46
N SER A 35 -20.49 7.26 -0.14
CA SER A 35 -20.00 8.48 0.50
C SER A 35 -18.49 8.61 0.41
N ALA A 36 -17.77 7.48 0.47
CA ALA A 36 -16.33 7.43 0.31
C ALA A 36 -15.89 7.82 -1.09
N GLU A 37 -16.55 7.31 -2.14
CA GLU A 37 -16.24 7.65 -3.54
C GLU A 37 -16.46 9.13 -3.82
N LYS A 38 -17.59 9.68 -3.37
CA LYS A 38 -17.90 11.12 -3.52
C LYS A 38 -16.84 11.97 -2.80
N LEU A 39 -16.46 11.58 -1.59
CA LEU A 39 -15.40 12.27 -0.86
C LEU A 39 -14.05 12.20 -1.59
N VAL A 40 -13.70 11.05 -2.15
CA VAL A 40 -12.46 10.89 -2.94
C VAL A 40 -12.47 11.77 -4.20
N CYS A 41 -13.63 11.97 -4.82
CA CYS A 41 -13.79 12.86 -5.96
C CYS A 41 -13.62 14.34 -5.59
N ASP A 42 -14.04 14.74 -4.39
CA ASP A 42 -14.03 16.14 -3.94
C ASP A 42 -12.74 16.52 -3.18
N ASP A 43 -11.96 15.56 -2.71
CA ASP A 43 -10.73 15.75 -1.95
C ASP A 43 -9.48 15.44 -2.80
N PRO A 44 -8.67 16.46 -3.17
CA PRO A 44 -7.50 16.25 -4.02
C PRO A 44 -6.43 15.32 -3.43
N ALA A 45 -6.29 15.27 -2.10
CA ALA A 45 -5.32 14.40 -1.45
C ALA A 45 -5.79 12.94 -1.50
N LEU A 46 -7.07 12.66 -1.25
CA LEU A 46 -7.62 11.31 -1.44
C LEU A 46 -7.61 10.88 -2.91
N ALA A 47 -7.89 11.78 -3.84
CA ALA A 47 -7.78 11.48 -5.27
C ALA A 47 -6.33 11.06 -5.64
N ALA A 48 -5.32 11.71 -5.04
CA ALA A 48 -3.93 11.32 -5.22
C ALA A 48 -3.62 9.94 -4.60
N LEU A 49 -4.15 9.64 -3.41
CA LEU A 49 -4.04 8.30 -2.80
C LEU A 49 -4.69 7.22 -3.68
N ASP A 50 -5.84 7.50 -4.27
CA ASP A 50 -6.54 6.56 -5.15
C ASP A 50 -5.73 6.24 -6.40
N ARG A 51 -5.17 7.25 -7.06
CA ARG A 51 -4.28 7.04 -8.22
C ARG A 51 -3.03 6.24 -7.84
N ARG A 52 -2.39 6.59 -6.72
CA ARG A 52 -1.22 5.86 -6.21
C ARG A 52 -1.57 4.39 -5.94
N LEU A 53 -2.71 4.13 -5.32
CA LEU A 53 -3.17 2.77 -5.07
C LEU A 53 -3.46 2.01 -6.38
N ALA A 54 -4.03 2.66 -7.39
CA ALA A 54 -4.25 2.06 -8.70
C ALA A 54 -2.94 1.63 -9.36
N ASP A 55 -1.88 2.45 -9.27
CA ASP A 55 -0.55 2.10 -9.76
C ASP A 55 0.05 0.90 -9.01
N ARG A 56 -0.07 0.87 -7.67
CA ARG A 56 0.37 -0.27 -6.85
C ARG A 56 -0.38 -1.55 -7.19
N PHE A 57 -1.68 -1.45 -7.42
CA PHE A 57 -2.49 -2.58 -7.84
C PHE A 57 -2.06 -3.11 -9.22
N ALA A 58 -1.77 -2.21 -10.17
CA ALA A 58 -1.25 -2.59 -11.48
C ALA A 58 0.11 -3.29 -11.38
N ALA A 59 1.01 -2.80 -10.52
CA ALA A 59 2.30 -3.44 -10.26
C ALA A 59 2.13 -4.84 -9.63
N ALA A 60 1.27 -4.98 -8.62
CA ALA A 60 0.95 -6.27 -8.00
C ALA A 60 0.36 -7.26 -9.02
N MET A 61 -0.52 -6.80 -9.92
CA MET A 61 -1.05 -7.61 -11.01
C MET A 61 0.05 -8.07 -11.98
N SER A 62 1.06 -7.22 -12.24
CA SER A 62 2.21 -7.61 -13.06
C SER A 62 3.06 -8.69 -12.39
N VAL A 63 3.27 -8.60 -11.08
CA VAL A 63 3.98 -9.64 -10.30
C VAL A 63 3.20 -10.96 -10.35
N ALA A 64 1.89 -10.92 -10.09
CA ALA A 64 1.03 -12.11 -10.12
C ALA A 64 1.05 -12.82 -11.49
N LYS A 65 1.03 -12.06 -12.58
CA LYS A 65 1.16 -12.57 -13.96
C LYS A 65 2.49 -13.21 -14.28
N GLY A 66 3.55 -12.78 -13.59
CA GLY A 66 4.91 -13.27 -13.80
C GLY A 66 5.23 -14.58 -13.08
N LEU A 67 4.28 -15.15 -12.32
CA LEU A 67 4.49 -16.40 -11.59
C LEU A 67 4.54 -17.61 -12.53
N ASP A 68 5.52 -18.49 -12.32
CA ASP A 68 5.68 -19.73 -13.11
C ASP A 68 4.50 -20.71 -12.93
N ALA A 69 3.93 -20.75 -11.73
CA ALA A 69 2.76 -21.55 -11.39
C ALA A 69 1.80 -20.74 -10.52
N GLY A 70 0.50 -20.97 -10.68
CA GLY A 70 -0.52 -20.29 -9.88
C GLY A 70 -0.83 -18.85 -10.29
N ALA A 71 -0.35 -18.38 -11.45
CA ALA A 71 -0.54 -16.99 -11.89
C ALA A 71 -2.01 -16.60 -11.98
N ASN A 72 -2.86 -17.44 -12.58
CA ASN A 72 -4.29 -17.18 -12.72
C ASN A 72 -4.97 -17.10 -11.35
N GLU A 73 -4.66 -18.04 -10.47
CA GLU A 73 -5.19 -18.09 -9.10
C GLU A 73 -4.77 -16.85 -8.29
N ALA A 74 -3.51 -16.42 -8.44
CA ALA A 74 -2.99 -15.21 -7.80
C ALA A 74 -3.67 -13.94 -8.34
N GLU A 75 -3.87 -13.85 -9.65
CA GLU A 75 -4.62 -12.74 -10.27
C GLU A 75 -6.07 -12.68 -9.79
N ASP A 76 -6.77 -13.82 -9.78
CA ASP A 76 -8.16 -13.91 -9.35
C ASP A 76 -8.32 -13.54 -7.87
N LEU A 77 -7.42 -14.04 -7.02
CA LEU A 77 -7.37 -13.70 -5.61
C LEU A 77 -7.08 -12.20 -5.40
N LEU A 78 -6.11 -11.63 -6.13
CA LEU A 78 -5.77 -10.21 -6.04
C LEU A 78 -6.97 -9.34 -6.45
N ARG A 79 -7.67 -9.68 -7.53
CA ARG A 79 -8.91 -8.98 -7.95
C ARG A 79 -10.02 -9.14 -6.91
N ALA A 80 -10.19 -10.33 -6.35
CA ALA A 80 -11.22 -10.59 -5.35
C ALA A 80 -10.98 -9.79 -4.07
N THR A 81 -9.75 -9.78 -3.56
CA THR A 81 -9.37 -9.01 -2.37
C THR A 81 -9.45 -7.51 -2.61
N GLN A 82 -9.13 -7.02 -3.82
CA GLN A 82 -9.33 -5.61 -4.16
C GLN A 82 -10.81 -5.22 -4.14
N ARG A 83 -11.71 -6.05 -4.69
CA ARG A 83 -13.16 -5.82 -4.58
C ARG A 83 -13.64 -5.86 -3.13
N GLY A 84 -13.09 -6.75 -2.31
CA GLY A 84 -13.37 -6.82 -0.88
C GLY A 84 -12.94 -5.54 -0.15
N TRP A 85 -11.74 -5.03 -0.45
CA TRP A 85 -11.24 -3.77 0.08
C TRP A 85 -12.12 -2.57 -0.31
N ILE A 86 -12.56 -2.46 -1.57
CA ILE A 86 -13.46 -1.39 -2.01
C ILE A 86 -14.73 -1.36 -1.15
N LYS A 87 -15.34 -2.53 -0.92
CA LYS A 87 -16.51 -2.63 -0.03
C LYS A 87 -16.19 -2.16 1.39
N GLY A 88 -15.03 -2.55 1.94
CA GLY A 88 -14.57 -2.12 3.26
C GLY A 88 -14.37 -0.61 3.36
N ARG A 89 -13.73 0.01 2.37
CA ARG A 89 -13.60 1.48 2.25
C ARG A 89 -14.97 2.15 2.23
N ASP A 90 -15.90 1.60 1.47
CA ASP A 90 -17.25 2.16 1.37
C ASP A 90 -18.06 2.03 2.67
N GLU A 91 -17.65 1.17 3.62
CA GLU A 91 -18.27 1.13 4.96
C GLU A 91 -17.83 2.27 5.89
N CYS A 92 -16.90 3.14 5.46
CA CYS A 92 -16.45 4.28 6.27
C CYS A 92 -17.56 5.28 6.64
N TRP A 93 -18.75 5.20 6.04
CA TRP A 93 -19.93 5.95 6.50
C TRP A 93 -20.34 5.65 7.95
N LYS A 94 -19.90 4.51 8.50
CA LYS A 94 -20.15 4.10 9.89
C LYS A 94 -19.15 4.74 10.87
N ASP A 95 -18.02 5.25 10.40
CA ASP A 95 -16.99 5.87 11.23
C ASP A 95 -17.40 7.33 11.55
N PRO A 96 -17.16 7.83 12.79
CA PRO A 96 -17.44 9.22 13.13
C PRO A 96 -16.70 10.24 12.25
N ASP A 97 -15.54 9.88 11.70
CA ASP A 97 -14.80 10.71 10.74
C ASP A 97 -14.60 9.95 9.42
N LEU A 98 -15.47 10.26 8.45
CA LEU A 98 -15.42 9.66 7.12
C LEU A 98 -14.07 9.88 6.43
N ARG A 99 -13.48 11.07 6.55
CA ARG A 99 -12.24 11.42 5.84
C ARG A 99 -11.05 10.65 6.39
N VAL A 100 -10.94 10.60 7.72
CA VAL A 100 -9.88 9.84 8.41
C VAL A 100 -10.03 8.34 8.17
N CYS A 101 -11.26 7.82 8.14
CA CYS A 101 -11.50 6.41 7.80
C CYS A 101 -11.05 6.10 6.37
N VAL A 102 -11.50 6.89 5.38
CA VAL A 102 -11.19 6.64 3.97
C VAL A 102 -9.68 6.71 3.70
N GLU A 103 -8.99 7.72 4.23
CA GLU A 103 -7.54 7.84 4.14
C GLU A 103 -6.81 6.61 4.68
N ARG A 104 -7.15 6.21 5.90
CA ARG A 104 -6.60 5.02 6.54
C ARG A 104 -6.84 3.75 5.71
N GLN A 105 -8.01 3.61 5.09
CA GLN A 105 -8.29 2.47 4.19
C GLN A 105 -7.40 2.47 2.95
N TYR A 106 -7.10 3.63 2.35
CA TYR A 106 -6.14 3.72 1.23
C TYR A 106 -4.72 3.38 1.66
N LEU A 107 -4.24 4.00 2.74
CA LEU A 107 -2.88 3.81 3.24
C LEU A 107 -2.62 2.36 3.66
N GLN A 108 -3.58 1.73 4.35
CA GLN A 108 -3.50 0.32 4.72
C GLN A 108 -3.43 -0.58 3.49
N ARG A 109 -4.26 -0.32 2.46
CA ARG A 109 -4.27 -1.15 1.26
C ARG A 109 -3.01 -0.99 0.42
N GLU A 110 -2.47 0.22 0.32
CA GLU A 110 -1.18 0.44 -0.30
C GLU A 110 -0.09 -0.37 0.41
N GLY A 111 -0.01 -0.24 1.75
CA GLY A 111 0.96 -0.99 2.55
C GLY A 111 0.82 -2.50 2.37
N GLN A 112 -0.41 -3.03 2.34
CA GLN A 112 -0.67 -4.44 2.07
C GLN A 112 -0.16 -4.88 0.69
N LEU A 113 -0.41 -4.10 -0.36
CA LEU A 113 0.06 -4.43 -1.72
C LEU A 113 1.59 -4.38 -1.81
N VAL A 114 2.20 -3.34 -1.23
CA VAL A 114 3.67 -3.22 -1.17
C VAL A 114 4.28 -4.40 -0.44
N ALA A 115 3.79 -4.72 0.76
CA ALA A 115 4.30 -5.81 1.58
C ALA A 115 4.04 -7.21 0.98
N GLN A 116 2.88 -7.43 0.37
CA GLN A 116 2.51 -8.74 -0.19
C GLN A 116 3.29 -9.08 -1.46
N PHE A 117 3.56 -8.07 -2.30
CA PHE A 117 4.16 -8.26 -3.62
C PHE A 117 5.59 -7.69 -3.72
N MET A 118 6.17 -7.25 -2.59
CA MET A 118 7.53 -6.68 -2.51
C MET A 118 7.73 -5.53 -3.52
N LEU A 119 6.80 -4.57 -3.55
CA LEU A 119 6.77 -3.51 -4.56
C LEU A 119 7.70 -2.33 -4.26
N GLU A 120 8.40 -2.37 -3.14
CA GLU A 120 9.41 -1.41 -2.70
C GLU A 120 10.56 -2.17 -2.01
N ASP A 121 11.72 -1.52 -1.91
CA ASP A 121 12.83 -2.05 -1.15
C ASP A 121 12.46 -2.12 0.34
N PRO A 122 12.71 -3.26 1.01
CA PRO A 122 12.57 -3.36 2.45
C PRO A 122 13.39 -2.33 3.21
N ARG A 123 12.78 -1.72 4.23
CA ARG A 123 13.51 -0.98 5.27
C ARG A 123 14.40 -1.94 6.06
N GLU A 124 13.83 -3.06 6.46
CA GLU A 124 14.47 -4.06 7.31
C GLU A 124 13.81 -5.41 7.10
N THR A 125 14.62 -6.47 7.00
CA THR A 125 14.18 -7.87 7.01
C THR A 125 14.95 -8.58 8.12
N GLN A 126 14.22 -9.20 9.04
CA GLN A 126 14.80 -9.86 10.21
C GLN A 126 14.02 -11.11 10.57
N GLU A 127 14.73 -12.19 10.88
CA GLU A 127 14.16 -13.41 11.46
C GLU A 127 14.01 -13.27 12.98
N TRP A 128 12.85 -13.69 13.50
CA TRP A 128 12.47 -13.63 14.91
C TRP A 128 12.07 -15.00 15.44
N PHE A 129 12.56 -15.35 16.62
CA PHE A 129 12.24 -16.58 17.33
C PHE A 129 11.29 -16.26 18.48
N CYS A 130 10.07 -16.81 18.42
CA CYS A 130 8.96 -16.50 19.32
C CYS A 130 8.56 -17.70 20.18
N GLY A 131 8.09 -17.42 21.40
CA GLY A 131 7.58 -18.43 22.32
C GLY A 131 8.63 -19.47 22.69
N ASP A 132 9.74 -19.02 23.31
CA ASP A 132 10.89 -19.88 23.65
C ASP A 132 11.51 -20.61 22.44
N ASN A 133 11.52 -19.93 21.29
CA ASN A 133 11.96 -20.45 19.99
C ASN A 133 11.10 -21.59 19.42
N ALA A 134 9.86 -21.74 19.89
CA ALA A 134 8.90 -22.69 19.31
C ALA A 134 8.43 -22.28 17.90
N ARG A 135 8.54 -20.99 17.57
CA ARG A 135 8.12 -20.42 16.28
C ARG A 135 9.26 -19.58 15.70
N SER A 136 9.48 -19.67 14.38
CA SER A 136 10.31 -18.72 13.63
C SER A 136 9.44 -17.95 12.64
N VAL A 137 9.60 -16.63 12.60
CA VAL A 137 8.93 -15.76 11.65
C VAL A 137 9.95 -14.82 11.01
N THR A 138 9.87 -14.65 9.69
CA THR A 138 10.65 -13.62 8.99
C THR A 138 9.78 -12.39 8.83
N ILE A 139 10.25 -11.28 9.38
CA ILE A 139 9.52 -10.02 9.35
C ILE A 139 10.25 -9.05 8.44
N THR A 140 9.51 -8.48 7.50
CA THR A 140 9.98 -7.42 6.62
C THR A 140 9.14 -6.16 6.80
N THR A 141 9.78 -5.01 6.98
CA THR A 141 9.12 -3.70 7.14
C THR A 141 9.41 -2.78 5.97
N PHE A 142 8.49 -1.85 5.69
CA PHE A 142 8.56 -0.91 4.57
C PHE A 142 8.21 0.51 5.03
N ASP A 143 8.90 1.51 4.46
CA ASP A 143 8.70 2.94 4.73
C ASP A 143 7.55 3.56 3.90
N THR A 144 6.47 2.81 3.70
CA THR A 144 5.23 3.35 3.12
C THR A 144 4.64 4.44 4.02
N GLU A 145 3.80 5.32 3.46
CA GLU A 145 3.24 6.47 4.20
C GLU A 145 2.55 6.07 5.52
N LEU A 146 1.84 4.95 5.53
CA LEU A 146 1.59 4.19 6.75
C LEU A 146 2.53 2.97 6.75
N PRO A 147 3.52 2.87 7.65
CA PRO A 147 4.54 1.82 7.58
C PRO A 147 3.93 0.44 7.48
N ALA A 148 4.34 -0.34 6.48
CA ALA A 148 3.82 -1.66 6.20
C ALA A 148 4.70 -2.76 6.77
N ILE A 149 4.09 -3.92 6.99
CA ILE A 149 4.79 -5.11 7.49
C ILE A 149 4.35 -6.33 6.69
N ARG A 150 5.31 -7.20 6.40
CA ARG A 150 5.15 -8.55 5.88
C ARG A 150 5.68 -9.52 6.93
N VAL A 151 4.90 -10.54 7.24
CA VAL A 151 5.28 -11.63 8.15
C VAL A 151 5.20 -12.94 7.36
N GLU A 152 6.33 -13.64 7.27
CA GLU A 152 6.40 -14.99 6.72
C GLU A 152 6.55 -15.99 7.85
N GLU A 153 5.64 -16.96 7.92
CA GLU A 153 5.62 -18.03 8.91
C GLU A 153 5.29 -19.35 8.22
N GLY A 154 6.29 -20.25 8.14
CA GLY A 154 6.19 -21.44 7.30
C GLY A 154 5.95 -21.07 5.84
N ASP A 155 4.92 -21.66 5.22
CA ASP A 155 4.52 -21.36 3.84
C ASP A 155 3.52 -20.19 3.72
N SER A 156 3.20 -19.53 4.85
CA SER A 156 2.19 -18.47 4.89
C SER A 156 2.83 -17.09 4.90
N VAL A 157 2.20 -16.18 4.15
CA VAL A 157 2.54 -14.76 4.12
C VAL A 157 1.36 -13.97 4.65
N TYR A 158 1.63 -13.10 5.62
CA TYR A 158 0.68 -12.18 6.20
C TYR A 158 1.17 -10.75 6.03
N VAL A 159 0.24 -9.81 5.88
CA VAL A 159 0.56 -8.40 5.69
C VAL A 159 -0.26 -7.51 6.58
N GLY A 160 0.31 -6.37 6.91
CA GLY A 160 -0.24 -5.45 7.87
C GLY A 160 0.33 -4.06 7.72
N SER A 161 0.00 -3.22 8.70
CA SER A 161 0.51 -1.87 8.80
C SER A 161 0.68 -1.47 10.25
N LEU A 162 1.33 -0.34 10.46
CA LEU A 162 1.35 0.34 11.75
C LEU A 162 -0.10 0.56 12.23
N ARG A 163 -0.34 0.32 13.51
CA ARG A 163 -1.66 0.44 14.14
C ARG A 163 -2.07 1.90 14.32
N SER A 164 -1.15 2.71 14.82
CA SER A 164 -1.30 4.15 15.00
C SER A 164 0.07 4.82 14.89
N VAL A 165 0.10 6.05 14.39
CA VAL A 165 1.29 6.91 14.41
C VAL A 165 1.74 7.25 15.84
N ASP A 166 0.83 7.16 16.81
CA ASP A 166 1.11 7.42 18.24
C ASP A 166 1.77 6.23 18.94
N THR A 167 1.79 5.06 18.32
CA THR A 167 2.40 3.84 18.85
C THR A 167 3.42 3.30 17.85
N PRO A 168 4.59 3.98 17.69
CA PRO A 168 5.64 3.51 16.80
C PRO A 168 6.06 2.10 17.18
N GLY A 169 6.18 1.20 16.19
CA GLY A 169 6.56 -0.19 16.42
C GLY A 169 5.39 -1.15 16.71
N ASP A 170 4.16 -0.66 16.86
CA ASP A 170 2.97 -1.49 17.01
C ASP A 170 2.27 -1.71 15.66
N TYR A 171 2.30 -2.94 15.17
CA TYR A 171 1.69 -3.33 13.91
C TYR A 171 0.47 -4.22 14.13
N PHE A 172 -0.53 -4.06 13.27
CA PHE A 172 -1.61 -5.02 13.11
C PHE A 172 -1.42 -5.75 11.79
N VAL A 173 -1.51 -7.08 11.83
CA VAL A 173 -1.28 -7.97 10.69
C VAL A 173 -2.54 -8.82 10.49
N ALA A 174 -3.20 -8.63 9.34
CA ALA A 174 -4.50 -9.25 9.08
C ALA A 174 -4.39 -10.78 9.13
N PHE A 175 -5.33 -11.43 9.81
CA PHE A 175 -5.41 -12.88 10.00
C PHE A 175 -4.23 -13.53 10.75
N TRP A 176 -3.28 -12.74 11.24
CA TRP A 176 -2.14 -13.22 12.03
C TRP A 176 -2.18 -12.70 13.47
N GLY A 177 -2.49 -11.42 13.65
CA GLY A 177 -2.59 -10.78 14.96
C GLY A 177 -1.87 -9.44 15.01
N ALA A 178 -1.03 -9.23 16.01
CA ALA A 178 -0.27 -8.00 16.20
C ALA A 178 1.16 -8.29 16.64
N ILE A 179 2.06 -7.35 16.35
CA ILE A 179 3.42 -7.36 16.86
C ILE A 179 3.82 -5.97 17.35
N SER A 180 4.49 -5.92 18.50
CA SER A 180 5.06 -4.72 19.10
C SER A 180 6.57 -4.88 19.21
N PHE A 181 7.34 -3.97 18.61
CA PHE A 181 8.81 -3.97 18.69
C PHE A 181 9.32 -3.13 19.86
N ASP A 182 10.37 -3.63 20.53
CA ASP A 182 11.17 -2.92 21.53
C ASP A 182 12.65 -3.29 21.37
N GLY A 183 13.33 -2.57 20.46
CA GLY A 183 14.72 -2.83 20.11
C GLY A 183 14.93 -4.22 19.52
N THR A 184 15.75 -5.05 20.19
CA THR A 184 16.05 -6.44 19.77
C THR A 184 15.02 -7.46 20.29
N THR A 185 13.96 -7.00 20.95
CA THR A 185 12.87 -7.83 21.44
C THR A 185 11.55 -7.41 20.80
N ALA A 186 10.60 -8.33 20.74
CA ALA A 186 9.25 -8.04 20.29
C ALA A 186 8.23 -8.86 21.07
N ARG A 187 6.97 -8.46 21.02
CA ARG A 187 5.85 -9.23 21.55
C ARG A 187 4.83 -9.43 20.46
N ILE A 188 4.47 -10.69 20.21
CA ILE A 188 3.36 -11.04 19.32
C ILE A 188 2.10 -11.31 20.14
N GLU A 189 0.97 -11.00 19.57
CA GLU A 189 -0.36 -11.30 20.10
C GLU A 189 -1.19 -11.87 18.96
N ASP A 190 -1.64 -13.11 19.07
CA ASP A 190 -2.44 -13.74 18.02
C ASP A 190 -3.89 -13.22 18.02
N ASN A 191 -4.71 -13.69 17.07
CA ASN A 191 -6.12 -13.27 16.97
C ASN A 191 -6.99 -13.74 18.14
N TYR A 192 -6.50 -14.64 19.00
CA TYR A 192 -7.18 -15.12 20.21
C TYR A 192 -6.70 -14.37 21.47
N GLY A 193 -5.74 -13.45 21.33
CA GLY A 193 -5.16 -12.68 22.43
C GLY A 193 -4.03 -13.40 23.18
N GLU A 194 -3.57 -14.55 22.68
CA GLU A 194 -2.41 -15.24 23.24
C GLU A 194 -1.13 -14.48 22.90
N LYS A 195 -0.25 -14.31 23.88
CA LYS A 195 0.95 -13.48 23.78
C LYS A 195 2.21 -14.33 23.86
N ALA A 196 3.18 -14.03 23.01
CA ALA A 196 4.51 -14.63 23.08
C ALA A 196 5.60 -13.56 22.93
N GLY A 197 6.67 -13.71 23.70
CA GLY A 197 7.89 -12.92 23.52
C GLY A 197 8.70 -13.44 22.34
N CYS A 198 9.37 -12.52 21.63
CA CYS A 198 10.20 -12.80 20.48
C CYS A 198 11.55 -12.11 20.60
N ARG A 199 12.57 -12.71 19.99
CA ARG A 199 13.93 -12.18 19.93
C ARG A 199 14.56 -12.48 18.57
N ILE A 200 15.47 -11.63 18.14
CA ILE A 200 16.32 -11.91 16.97
C ILE A 200 17.31 -13.05 17.28
N ALA A 201 17.81 -13.74 16.25
CA ALA A 201 18.99 -14.60 16.42
C ALA A 201 20.17 -13.74 16.92
N GLY A 202 20.83 -14.23 17.96
CA GLY A 202 22.11 -13.68 18.44
C GLY A 202 23.30 -14.33 17.76
#